data_AF-A0A5B9QFB0-F1
#
_entry.id   AF-A0A5B9QFB0-F1
#
_cell.length_a   1.000
_cell.length_b   1.000
_cell.length_c   1.000
_cell.angle_alpha   90.00
_cell.angle_beta   90.00
_cell.angle_gamma   90.00
#
_symmetry.space_group_name_H-M   'P 1'
#
loop_
_entity.id
_entity.type
_entity.pdbx_description
1 polymer ?
#
loop_
_entity_poly.entity_id
_entity_poly.type
_entity_poly.pdbx_seq_one_letter_code
_entity_poly.pdbx_strand_id
1 'polypeptide(L)'
;MDVNRFRLQLGDLEKIKPKKAPRSTKGKFLKGPVPLSWLKVAGNLPGKTLHVSVCLWHAYGIEKQDRFKFSSKWHRWLGISPRALRESLRRLREAGLIRVERYPGRAPVVTILSAGDEKQ
;
A
#
# COMPACT_ATOMS: atom_id res chain seq x y z
N MET A 1 -38.46 13.76 -20.98
CA MET A 1 -37.84 13.82 -19.63
C MET A 1 -37.01 15.08 -19.57
N ASP A 2 -37.33 16.01 -18.68
CA ASP A 2 -36.60 17.27 -18.54
C ASP A 2 -35.35 17.06 -17.68
N VAL A 3 -34.18 17.29 -18.27
CA VAL A 3 -32.86 17.03 -17.67
C VAL A 3 -32.42 18.17 -16.75
N ASN A 4 -33.04 19.36 -16.87
CA ASN A 4 -32.66 20.54 -16.09
C ASN A 4 -33.09 20.46 -14.63
N ARG A 5 -34.06 19.60 -14.29
CA ARG A 5 -34.49 19.39 -12.90
C ARG A 5 -33.39 18.78 -12.01
N PHE A 6 -32.42 18.08 -12.60
CA PHE A 6 -31.33 17.42 -11.86
C PHE A 6 -30.06 18.27 -11.76
N ARG A 7 -30.07 19.49 -12.32
CA ARG A 7 -28.89 20.35 -12.32
C ARG A 7 -28.80 21.05 -10.96
N LEU A 8 -27.83 20.64 -10.14
CA LEU A 8 -27.46 21.35 -8.90
C LEU A 8 -27.12 22.80 -9.25
N GLN A 9 -27.77 23.76 -8.60
CA GLN A 9 -27.43 25.17 -8.79
C GLN A 9 -26.19 25.50 -7.96
N LEU A 10 -25.35 26.44 -8.41
CA LEU A 10 -24.09 26.77 -7.72
C LEU A 10 -24.31 27.14 -6.24
N GLY A 11 -25.44 27.79 -5.92
CA GLY A 11 -25.82 28.13 -4.55
C GLY A 11 -26.16 26.93 -3.65
N ASP A 12 -26.41 25.76 -4.23
CA ASP A 12 -26.58 24.51 -3.48
C ASP A 12 -25.22 23.95 -3.02
N LEU A 13 -24.15 24.19 -3.79
CA LEU A 13 -22.80 23.69 -3.48
C LEU A 13 -22.19 24.40 -2.27
N GLU A 14 -22.46 25.69 -2.07
CA GLU A 14 -21.95 26.47 -0.93
C GLU A 14 -22.48 25.95 0.42
N LYS A 15 -23.60 25.23 0.42
CA LYS A 15 -24.25 24.69 1.63
C LYS A 15 -23.80 23.26 1.98
N ILE A 16 -23.04 22.60 1.11
CA ILE A 16 -22.58 21.23 1.35
C ILE A 16 -21.36 21.28 2.27
N LYS A 17 -21.60 21.23 3.59
CA LYS A 17 -20.51 20.95 4.55
C LYS A 17 -19.95 19.56 4.25
N PRO A 18 -18.63 19.37 4.07
CA PRO A 18 -18.07 18.05 3.85
C PRO A 18 -18.41 17.18 5.06
N LYS A 19 -19.21 16.13 4.85
CA LYS A 19 -19.48 15.14 5.89
C LYS A 19 -18.13 14.55 6.29
N LYS A 20 -17.74 14.70 7.56
CA LYS A 20 -16.50 14.08 8.07
C LYS A 20 -16.54 12.61 7.67
N ALA A 21 -15.49 12.16 6.98
CA ALA A 21 -15.35 10.76 6.64
C ALA A 21 -15.60 9.92 7.90
N PRO A 22 -16.34 8.80 7.79
CA PRO A 22 -16.61 7.94 8.94
C PRO A 22 -15.28 7.64 9.64
N ARG A 23 -15.27 7.77 10.98
CA ARG A 23 -14.12 7.36 11.80
C ARG A 23 -13.75 5.93 11.37
N SER A 24 -12.47 5.74 11.05
CA SER A 24 -11.83 4.49 10.60
C SER A 24 -12.67 3.25 10.88
N THR A 25 -12.94 2.45 9.84
CA THR A 25 -13.39 1.07 10.00
C THR A 25 -12.58 0.39 11.10
N LYS A 26 -13.21 -0.41 11.96
CA LYS A 26 -12.59 -1.08 13.14
C LYS A 26 -11.49 -2.11 12.77
N GLY A 27 -10.92 -2.05 11.56
CA GLY A 27 -9.98 -3.02 11.00
C GLY A 27 -8.68 -2.40 10.52
N LYS A 28 -7.82 -3.25 9.96
CA LYS A 28 -6.55 -2.82 9.35
C LYS A 28 -6.83 -1.99 8.10
N PHE A 29 -6.05 -0.93 7.93
CA PHE A 29 -6.19 0.03 6.85
C PHE A 29 -4.85 0.30 6.18
N LEU A 30 -4.87 0.67 4.90
CA LEU A 30 -3.70 1.15 4.20
C LEU A 30 -3.57 2.66 4.46
N LYS A 31 -2.45 3.10 5.03
CA LYS A 31 -2.20 4.54 5.20
C LYS A 31 -1.80 5.15 3.86
N GLY A 32 -2.40 6.29 3.53
CA GLY A 32 -1.96 7.11 2.39
C GLY A 32 -0.80 8.04 2.78
N PRO A 33 -0.16 8.73 1.80
CA PRO A 33 -0.28 8.53 0.35
C PRO A 33 0.47 7.27 -0.11
N VAL A 34 -0.14 6.49 -0.99
CA VAL A 34 0.52 5.34 -1.63
C VAL A 34 0.79 5.70 -3.10
N PRO A 35 2.05 5.79 -3.54
CA PRO A 35 2.36 6.14 -4.92
C PRO A 35 1.78 5.10 -5.89
N LEU A 36 0.92 5.55 -6.81
CA LEU A 36 0.32 4.67 -7.82
C LEU A 36 1.37 4.12 -8.78
N SER A 37 2.44 4.87 -9.05
CA SER A 37 3.60 4.39 -9.80
C SER A 37 4.24 3.16 -9.14
N TRP A 38 4.40 3.19 -7.82
CA TRP A 38 4.92 2.06 -7.04
C TRP A 38 3.99 0.85 -7.14
N LEU A 39 2.68 1.05 -6.97
CA LEU A 39 1.69 -0.03 -7.08
C LEU A 39 1.58 -0.59 -8.49
N LYS A 40 1.73 0.24 -9.52
CA LYS A 40 1.76 -0.19 -10.93
C LYS A 40 2.91 -1.16 -11.18
N VAL A 41 4.12 -0.81 -10.74
CA VAL A 41 5.29 -1.70 -10.88
C VAL A 41 5.07 -3.00 -10.10
N ALA A 42 4.60 -2.92 -8.85
CA ALA A 42 4.29 -4.10 -8.04
C ALA A 42 3.18 -4.99 -8.64
N GLY A 43 2.19 -4.38 -9.28
CA GLY A 43 1.05 -5.04 -9.92
C GLY A 43 1.42 -5.81 -11.18
N ASN A 44 2.43 -5.34 -11.92
CA ASN A 44 2.95 -6.02 -13.10
C ASN A 44 3.81 -7.25 -12.76
N LEU A 45 4.20 -7.43 -11.49
CA LEU A 45 5.01 -8.57 -11.06
C LEU A 45 4.12 -9.79 -10.80
N PRO A 46 4.53 -10.99 -11.24
CA PRO A 46 3.70 -12.18 -11.17
C PRO A 46 3.47 -12.67 -9.73
N GLY A 47 2.48 -13.55 -9.55
CA GLY A 47 2.24 -14.29 -8.30
C GLY A 47 1.47 -13.47 -7.26
N LYS A 48 1.98 -13.44 -6.02
CA LYS A 48 1.36 -12.71 -4.88
C LYS A 48 2.09 -11.40 -4.59
N THR A 49 2.81 -10.88 -5.57
CA THR A 49 3.70 -9.74 -5.39
C THR A 49 2.94 -8.49 -4.98
N LEU A 50 1.86 -8.13 -5.69
CA LEU A 50 0.99 -7.02 -5.30
C LEU A 50 0.41 -7.17 -3.89
N HIS A 51 0.05 -8.38 -3.47
CA HIS A 51 -0.50 -8.62 -2.13
C HIS A 51 0.54 -8.33 -1.04
N VAL A 52 1.77 -8.82 -1.23
CA VAL A 52 2.90 -8.52 -0.33
C VAL A 52 3.24 -7.04 -0.35
N SER A 53 3.10 -6.39 -1.50
CA SER A 53 3.41 -4.97 -1.71
C SER A 53 2.47 -4.06 -0.92
N VAL A 54 1.16 -4.31 -0.97
CA VAL A 54 0.16 -3.60 -0.15
C VAL A 54 0.43 -3.80 1.34
N CYS A 55 0.85 -5.00 1.72
CA CYS A 55 1.22 -5.32 3.10
C CYS A 55 2.44 -4.54 3.59
N LEU A 56 3.46 -4.38 2.73
CA LEU A 56 4.64 -3.61 3.04
C LEU A 56 4.29 -2.13 3.24
N TRP A 57 3.42 -1.57 2.40
CA TRP A 57 2.91 -0.20 2.59
C TRP A 57 2.08 -0.04 3.86
N HIS A 58 1.26 -1.03 4.20
CA HIS A 58 0.56 -1.04 5.46
C HIS A 58 1.55 -1.00 6.64
N ALA A 59 2.58 -1.85 6.63
CA ALA A 59 3.61 -1.85 7.66
C ALA A 59 4.37 -0.52 7.74
N TYR A 60 4.81 0.02 6.60
CA TYR A 60 5.46 1.33 6.50
C TYR A 60 4.61 2.45 7.11
N GLY A 61 3.32 2.49 6.78
CA GLY A 61 2.40 3.46 7.34
C GLY A 61 2.24 3.32 8.86
N ILE A 62 2.23 2.10 9.39
CA ILE A 62 2.09 1.85 10.84
C ILE A 62 3.37 2.24 11.58
N GLU A 63 4.53 1.75 11.12
CA GLU A 63 5.83 1.95 11.76
C GLU A 63 6.36 3.39 11.61
N LYS A 64 5.90 4.12 10.58
CA LYS A 64 6.38 5.48 10.23
C LYS A 64 7.90 5.53 9.98
N GLN A 65 8.48 4.40 9.59
CA GLN A 65 9.89 4.25 9.22
C GLN A 65 9.96 3.50 7.89
N ASP A 66 10.91 3.90 7.04
CA ASP A 66 11.19 3.25 5.76
C ASP A 66 11.81 1.86 5.94
N ARG A 67 12.57 1.66 7.01
CA ARG A 67 13.26 0.42 7.37
C ARG A 67 12.60 -0.28 8.56
N PHE A 68 12.08 -1.49 8.35
CA PHE A 68 11.41 -2.26 9.41
C PHE A 68 11.61 -3.77 9.27
N LYS A 69 11.40 -4.50 10.37
CA LYS A 69 11.48 -5.97 10.40
C LYS A 69 10.24 -6.59 9.78
N PHE A 70 10.40 -7.35 8.71
CA PHE A 70 9.30 -8.08 8.08
C PHE A 70 9.25 -9.52 8.57
N SER A 71 8.62 -9.74 9.73
CA SER A 71 8.56 -11.04 10.38
C SER A 71 7.79 -12.12 9.60
N SER A 72 8.01 -13.39 9.94
CA SER A 72 7.26 -14.52 9.40
C SER A 72 5.76 -14.47 9.71
N LYS A 73 5.30 -13.69 10.69
CA LYS A 73 3.86 -13.54 10.99
C LYS A 73 3.07 -12.98 9.79
N TRP A 74 3.74 -12.23 8.91
CA TRP A 74 3.11 -11.62 7.75
C TRP A 74 2.59 -12.62 6.72
N HIS A 75 3.30 -13.74 6.47
CA HIS A 75 2.80 -14.72 5.50
C HIS A 75 1.50 -15.38 5.98
N ARG A 76 1.38 -15.62 7.29
CA ARG A 76 0.14 -16.16 7.89
C ARG A 76 -0.99 -15.15 7.81
N TRP A 77 -0.70 -13.88 8.15
CA TRP A 77 -1.71 -12.82 8.03
C TRP A 77 -2.19 -12.62 6.59
N LEU A 78 -1.30 -12.77 5.60
CA LEU A 78 -1.62 -12.68 4.17
C LEU A 78 -2.25 -13.95 3.59
N GLY A 79 -2.29 -15.06 4.33
CA GLY A 79 -2.75 -16.35 3.80
C GLY A 79 -1.89 -16.88 2.65
N ILE A 80 -0.60 -16.53 2.60
CA ILE A 80 0.31 -16.96 1.53
C ILE A 80 1.37 -17.93 2.06
N SER A 81 1.86 -18.80 1.17
CA SER A 81 2.95 -19.70 1.51
C SER A 81 4.24 -18.91 1.80
N PRO A 82 5.10 -19.39 2.70
CA PRO A 82 6.42 -18.78 2.94
C PRO A 82 7.26 -18.67 1.66
N ARG A 83 7.12 -19.62 0.73
CA ARG A 83 7.79 -19.59 -0.59
C ARG A 83 7.29 -18.42 -1.44
N ALA A 84 5.96 -18.22 -1.51
CA ALA A 84 5.37 -17.09 -2.25
C ALA A 84 5.81 -15.75 -1.66
N LEU A 85 5.89 -15.64 -0.32
CA LEU A 85 6.41 -14.43 0.31
C LEU A 85 7.87 -14.17 -0.06
N ARG A 86 8.75 -15.18 0.08
CA ARG A 86 10.18 -15.04 -0.27
C ARG A 86 10.38 -14.63 -1.72
N GLU A 87 9.61 -15.21 -2.61
CA GLU A 87 9.68 -14.95 -4.05
C GLU A 87 9.13 -13.57 -4.41
N SER A 88 8.06 -13.13 -3.75
CA SER A 88 7.53 -11.76 -3.90
C SER A 88 8.54 -10.72 -3.43
N LEU A 89 9.17 -10.92 -2.26
CA LEU A 89 10.23 -10.03 -1.75
C LEU A 89 11.44 -9.99 -2.69
N ARG A 90 11.79 -11.13 -3.31
CA ARG A 90 12.86 -11.19 -4.32
C ARG A 90 12.52 -10.32 -5.53
N ARG A 91 11.32 -10.48 -6.09
CA ARG A 91 10.84 -9.72 -7.26
C ARG A 91 10.75 -8.23 -6.99
N LEU A 92 10.24 -7.84 -5.83
CA LEU A 92 10.16 -6.42 -5.44
C LEU A 92 11.53 -5.77 -5.31
N ARG A 93 12.50 -6.51 -4.76
CA ARG A 93 13.89 -6.05 -4.70
C ARG A 93 14.49 -5.90 -6.09
N GLU A 94 14.27 -6.88 -6.97
CA GLU A 94 14.76 -6.84 -8.36
C GLU A 94 14.12 -5.72 -9.18
N ALA A 95 12.86 -5.40 -8.91
CA ALA A 95 12.16 -4.26 -9.49
C ALA A 95 12.56 -2.89 -8.89
N GLY A 96 13.51 -2.86 -7.95
CA GLY A 96 13.99 -1.62 -7.33
C GLY A 96 12.99 -0.95 -6.39
N LEU A 97 11.93 -1.66 -5.95
CA LEU A 97 10.89 -1.10 -5.08
C LEU A 97 11.24 -1.17 -3.59
N ILE A 98 12.09 -2.13 -3.22
CA ILE A 98 12.53 -2.35 -1.83
C ILE A 98 13.99 -2.79 -1.76
N ARG A 99 14.63 -2.57 -0.62
CA ARG A 99 15.84 -3.27 -0.21
C ARG A 99 15.49 -4.35 0.82
N VAL A 100 16.14 -5.51 0.75
CA VAL A 100 15.93 -6.60 1.72
C VAL A 100 17.28 -7.06 2.24
N GLU A 101 17.49 -6.89 3.55
CA GLU A 101 18.61 -7.44 4.28
C GLU A 101 18.17 -8.72 5.00
N ARG A 102 18.96 -9.79 4.86
CA ARG A 102 18.68 -11.08 5.50
C ARG A 102 19.85 -11.46 6.40
N TYR A 103 19.52 -11.91 7.59
CA TYR A 103 20.47 -12.49 8.53
C TYR A 103 19.99 -13.89 8.91
N PRO A 104 20.88 -14.90 8.98
CA PRO A 104 20.51 -16.25 9.40
C PRO A 104 19.74 -16.23 10.73
N GLY A 105 18.64 -16.98 10.80
CA GLY A 105 17.80 -17.10 12.00
C GLY A 105 16.99 -15.85 12.39
N ARG A 106 17.06 -14.75 11.62
CA ARG A 106 16.35 -13.50 11.93
C ARG A 106 15.31 -13.15 10.86
N ALA A 107 14.31 -12.38 11.27
CA ALA A 107 13.37 -11.77 10.33
C ALA A 107 14.14 -10.86 9.35
N PRO A 108 13.79 -10.88 8.04
CA PRO A 108 14.37 -9.95 7.09
C PRO A 108 14.06 -8.51 7.49
N VAL A 109 15.02 -7.62 7.29
CA VAL A 109 14.82 -6.17 7.40
C VAL A 109 14.54 -5.67 6.01
N VAL A 110 13.41 -4.97 5.84
CA VAL A 110 12.98 -4.42 4.57
C VAL A 110 13.04 -2.91 4.64
N THR A 111 13.60 -2.28 3.62
CA THR A 111 13.56 -0.84 3.41
C THR A 111 12.69 -0.55 2.19
N ILE A 112 11.67 0.30 2.32
CA ILE A 112 10.93 0.80 1.16
C ILE A 112 11.80 1.84 0.45
N LEU A 113 12.02 1.64 -0.84
CA LEU A 113 12.66 2.66 -1.69
C LEU A 113 11.53 3.53 -2.23
N SER A 114 11.60 4.84 -1.99
CA SER A 114 10.58 5.76 -2.52
C SER A 114 10.54 5.58 -4.03
N ALA A 115 9.42 5.11 -4.59
CA ALA A 115 9.22 5.21 -6.03
C ALA A 115 9.15 6.70 -6.30
N GLY A 116 10.12 7.18 -7.08
CA GLY A 116 10.32 8.57 -7.47
C GLY A 116 9.21 9.52 -7.04
N ASP A 117 9.55 10.39 -6.11
CA ASP A 117 8.97 11.73 -6.01
C ASP A 117 9.14 12.41 -7.38
N GLU A 118 8.32 12.05 -8.37
CA GLU A 118 7.88 13.04 -9.34
C GLU A 118 6.95 13.95 -8.55
N LYS A 119 7.56 14.93 -7.89
CA LYS A 119 6.88 16.17 -7.57
C LYS A 119 6.34 16.69 -8.89
N GLN A 120 5.03 16.54 -9.09
CA GLN A 120 4.28 17.20 -10.15
C GLN A 120 3.75 18.51 -9.60
#